data_AF-A0A7D5P6U5-F1
#
_entry.id   AF-A0A7D5P6U5-F1
#
_cell.length_a   1.000
_cell.length_b   1.000
_cell.length_c   1.000
_cell.angle_alpha   90.00
_cell.angle_beta   90.00
_cell.angle_gamma   90.00
#
_symmetry.space_group_name_H-M   'P 1'
#
loop_
_entity.id
_entity.type
_entity.pdbx_description
1 polymer ?
#
loop_
_entity_poly.entity_id
_entity_poly.type
_entity_poly.pdbx_seq_one_letter_code
_entity_poly.pdbx_strand_id
1 'polypeptide(L)'
;MTDGRRDGGGDGAADTESAIATASDAETPGAAAPSDAFGALGGETRLAVVRALDAASLRTFSDLVDATGADTSAGFAYHLRQLTDRFVRQREDERYELTDAGRSVARALRAGIYTASVDREPVDLPDPCPICREDGLVAAVADNVTEVGCERCDGTVLRLSLPPGGYAGRDSDEFADAIDAHHRRRIESFDDGVCPECAGAVSTRIEPVADGDRGGDGDGDGPSDPDGGGEDDEHVPVQTVYDCETCGADLRCPVALTLLDHPAVVAFYHDHDQDVRDRPIWNVGSEWRERVVSRDPWCIVVGVRLDGDELVCYVAGDGRVVDHRRESRDDAPAAESATDDTDANADGDSTAVSTDDTEGLRANDGAAESGAAES
;
A
#
# COMPACT_ATOMS: atom_id res chain seq x y z
N MET A 1 64.11 8.67 39.23
CA MET A 1 65.19 8.65 38.23
C MET A 1 64.56 8.54 36.86
N THR A 2 64.66 9.66 36.11
CA THR A 2 64.79 9.78 34.64
C THR A 2 63.60 9.27 33.77
N ASP A 3 62.82 10.14 33.12
CA ASP A 3 63.15 10.91 31.87
C ASP A 3 63.23 9.94 30.67
N GLY A 4 62.55 10.07 29.52
CA GLY A 4 61.63 11.05 28.96
C GLY A 4 61.33 10.69 27.48
N ARG A 5 60.24 11.26 26.93
CA ARG A 5 60.06 11.80 25.57
C ARG A 5 60.08 10.92 24.29
N ARG A 6 59.11 11.29 23.41
CA ARG A 6 59.02 11.22 21.91
C ARG A 6 58.53 9.91 21.31
N ASP A 7 57.81 9.87 20.19
CA ASP A 7 57.05 10.79 19.30
C ASP A 7 56.21 9.81 18.43
N GLY A 8 54.96 10.11 18.08
CA GLY A 8 54.62 10.50 16.70
C GLY A 8 54.53 9.33 15.71
N GLY A 9 53.31 8.99 15.29
CA GLY A 9 53.06 8.07 14.17
C GLY A 9 51.56 7.81 13.98
N GLY A 10 50.93 8.63 13.14
CA GLY A 10 49.59 8.34 12.61
C GLY A 10 49.66 7.29 11.51
N ASP A 11 48.50 6.72 11.17
CA ASP A 11 47.96 6.66 9.80
C ASP A 11 46.81 5.65 9.73
N GLY A 12 45.72 6.03 9.06
CA GLY A 12 44.82 5.08 8.42
C GLY A 12 43.38 4.98 8.92
N ALA A 13 42.73 6.08 9.32
CA ALA A 13 41.28 6.15 9.20
C ALA A 13 40.97 6.41 7.71
N ALA A 14 40.56 5.38 6.98
CA ALA A 14 40.12 5.52 5.61
C ALA A 14 38.73 6.16 5.62
N ASP A 15 38.71 7.49 5.49
CA ASP A 15 37.52 8.26 5.13
C ASP A 15 36.99 7.72 3.80
N THR A 16 35.93 6.93 3.86
CA THR A 16 35.12 6.62 2.69
C THR A 16 34.23 7.84 2.47
N GLU A 17 34.75 8.83 1.74
CA GLU A 17 33.95 9.86 1.10
C GLU A 17 32.94 9.16 0.19
N SER A 18 31.75 8.93 0.72
CA SER A 18 30.58 8.54 -0.06
C SER A 18 30.28 9.70 -1.00
N ALA A 19 30.68 9.54 -2.25
CA ALA A 19 30.36 10.46 -3.33
C ALA A 19 28.85 10.50 -3.47
N ILE A 20 28.22 11.49 -2.83
CA ILE A 20 26.88 11.93 -3.14
C ILE A 20 26.94 12.38 -4.59
N ALA A 21 26.52 11.50 -5.50
CA ALA A 21 26.28 11.85 -6.88
C ALA A 21 25.16 12.88 -6.85
N THR A 22 25.54 14.16 -6.85
CA THR A 22 24.62 15.27 -7.05
C THR A 22 23.92 14.99 -8.38
N ALA A 23 22.64 14.63 -8.29
CA ALA A 23 21.75 14.63 -9.43
C ALA A 23 21.94 15.98 -10.13
N SER A 24 22.33 15.92 -11.40
CA SER A 24 22.59 17.08 -12.23
C SER A 24 21.38 18.00 -12.19
N ASP A 25 21.50 19.16 -11.53
CA ASP A 25 20.63 20.32 -11.72
C ASP A 25 20.73 20.74 -13.20
N ALA A 26 19.97 20.05 -14.04
CA ALA A 26 19.65 20.57 -15.36
C ALA A 26 18.71 21.75 -15.12
N GLU A 27 19.28 22.93 -14.91
CA GLU A 27 18.56 24.19 -14.81
C GLU A 27 17.61 24.30 -16.01
N THR A 28 16.33 24.04 -15.77
CA THR A 28 15.29 24.23 -16.77
C THR A 28 15.24 25.73 -17.06
N PRO A 29 15.50 26.18 -18.30
CA PRO A 29 15.55 27.61 -18.60
C PRO A 29 14.24 28.29 -18.20
N GLY A 30 14.30 29.20 -17.23
CA GLY A 30 13.14 29.93 -16.70
C GLY A 30 12.51 29.35 -15.42
N ALA A 31 13.09 28.31 -14.81
CA ALA A 31 12.71 27.89 -13.46
C ALA A 31 13.24 28.90 -12.43
N ALA A 32 12.36 29.44 -11.59
CA ALA A 32 12.77 30.24 -10.44
C ALA A 32 13.51 29.34 -9.43
N ALA A 33 14.51 29.88 -8.73
CA ALA A 33 15.15 29.18 -7.63
C ALA A 33 14.09 28.80 -6.56
N PRO A 34 14.18 27.63 -5.93
CA PRO A 34 13.23 27.22 -4.89
C PRO A 34 13.07 28.27 -3.78
N SER A 35 14.18 28.88 -3.35
CA SER A 35 14.18 29.96 -2.34
C SER A 35 13.35 31.17 -2.77
N ASP A 36 13.36 31.53 -4.05
CA ASP A 36 12.60 32.67 -4.56
C ASP A 36 11.10 32.33 -4.62
N ALA A 37 10.77 31.10 -5.01
CA ALA A 37 9.39 30.62 -5.03
C ALA A 37 8.78 30.58 -3.61
N PHE A 38 9.50 30.01 -2.64
CA PHE A 38 9.06 30.01 -1.24
C PHE A 38 9.09 31.42 -0.63
N GLY A 39 10.08 32.25 -0.96
CA GLY A 39 10.16 33.64 -0.54
C GLY A 39 8.96 34.48 -1.01
N ALA A 40 8.53 34.27 -2.26
CA ALA A 40 7.32 34.87 -2.81
C ALA A 40 6.05 34.47 -2.04
N LEU A 41 5.99 33.28 -1.43
CA LEU A 41 4.88 32.86 -0.58
C LEU A 41 5.02 33.30 0.89
N GLY A 42 6.25 33.58 1.36
CA GLY A 42 6.59 33.88 2.75
C GLY A 42 6.08 35.22 3.29
N GLY A 43 4.75 35.41 3.36
CA GLY A 43 4.12 36.58 3.95
C GLY A 43 2.61 36.42 4.09
N GLU A 44 2.05 36.82 5.23
CA GLU A 44 0.63 36.63 5.57
C GLU A 44 -0.31 37.23 4.52
N THR A 45 -0.05 38.47 4.09
CA THR A 45 -0.82 39.13 3.03
C THR A 45 -0.79 38.34 1.72
N ARG A 46 0.34 37.74 1.37
CA ARG A 46 0.51 36.95 0.14
C ARG A 46 -0.27 35.64 0.21
N LEU A 47 -0.23 34.95 1.34
CA LEU A 47 -1.06 33.75 1.57
C LEU A 47 -2.56 34.10 1.64
N ALA A 48 -2.92 35.27 2.16
CA ALA A 48 -4.30 35.76 2.14
C ALA A 48 -4.81 36.00 0.71
N VAL A 49 -3.97 36.55 -0.19
CA VAL A 49 -4.31 36.65 -1.62
C VAL A 49 -4.58 35.27 -2.22
N VAL A 50 -3.69 34.30 -1.98
CA VAL A 50 -3.86 32.94 -2.51
C VAL A 50 -5.18 32.32 -2.02
N ARG A 51 -5.47 32.41 -0.72
CA ARG A 51 -6.73 31.92 -0.13
C ARG A 51 -7.96 32.65 -0.69
N ALA A 52 -7.88 33.96 -0.90
CA ALA A 52 -8.99 34.75 -1.44
C ALA A 52 -9.34 34.35 -2.89
N LEU A 53 -8.32 34.08 -3.72
CA LEU A 53 -8.49 33.61 -5.10
C LEU A 53 -8.91 32.13 -5.19
N ASP A 54 -8.54 31.33 -4.19
CA ASP A 54 -8.97 29.94 -4.07
C ASP A 54 -10.46 29.84 -3.69
N ALA A 55 -10.94 30.72 -2.81
CA ALA A 55 -12.37 30.80 -2.44
C ALA A 55 -13.27 31.35 -3.56
N ALA A 56 -12.72 32.19 -4.46
CA ALA A 56 -13.43 32.68 -5.64
C ALA A 56 -12.43 32.89 -6.78
N SER A 57 -12.63 32.14 -7.88
CA SER A 57 -11.63 31.97 -8.93
C SER A 57 -11.19 33.24 -9.66
N LEU A 58 -11.99 34.31 -9.64
CA LEU A 58 -11.70 35.58 -10.31
C LEU A 58 -12.04 36.77 -9.41
N ARG A 59 -11.05 37.62 -9.13
CA ARG A 59 -11.22 38.84 -8.33
C ARG A 59 -10.53 40.04 -8.99
N THR A 60 -11.14 41.23 -8.91
CA THR A 60 -10.44 42.46 -9.29
C THR A 60 -9.40 42.84 -8.23
N PHE A 61 -8.54 43.82 -8.53
CA PHE A 61 -7.60 44.36 -7.53
C PHE A 61 -8.31 44.83 -6.26
N SER A 62 -9.40 45.61 -6.41
CA SER A 62 -10.19 46.12 -5.29
C SER A 62 -10.80 45.00 -4.46
N ASP A 63 -11.37 43.96 -5.10
CA ASP A 63 -11.92 42.81 -4.39
C ASP A 63 -10.86 42.06 -3.56
N LEU A 64 -9.61 42.05 -4.02
CA LEU A 64 -8.50 41.43 -3.28
C LEU A 64 -8.02 42.30 -2.11
N VAL A 65 -7.95 43.62 -2.28
CA VAL A 65 -7.68 44.54 -1.17
C VAL A 65 -8.71 44.34 -0.07
N ASP A 66 -10.00 44.32 -0.44
CA ASP A 66 -11.10 44.15 0.50
C ASP A 66 -11.07 42.77 1.18
N ALA A 67 -10.82 41.70 0.41
CA ALA A 67 -10.79 40.34 0.95
C ALA A 67 -9.58 40.05 1.86
N THR A 68 -8.47 40.76 1.68
CA THR A 68 -7.25 40.57 2.49
C THR A 68 -7.15 41.53 3.66
N GLY A 69 -8.01 42.56 3.72
CA GLY A 69 -7.98 43.56 4.78
C GLY A 69 -6.70 44.40 4.78
N ALA A 70 -6.10 44.62 3.61
CA ALA A 70 -4.80 45.28 3.51
C ALA A 70 -4.87 46.76 3.95
N ASP A 71 -3.92 47.18 4.79
CA ASP A 71 -3.88 48.54 5.36
C ASP A 71 -3.70 49.65 4.30
N THR A 72 -2.98 49.35 3.22
CA THR A 72 -2.75 50.29 2.12
C THR A 72 -2.76 49.59 0.77
N SER A 73 -3.37 50.23 -0.23
CA SER A 73 -3.36 49.73 -1.60
C SER A 73 -1.94 49.67 -2.20
N ALA A 74 -1.05 50.57 -1.80
CA ALA A 74 0.33 50.61 -2.30
C ALA A 74 1.16 49.41 -1.77
N GLY A 75 1.06 49.10 -0.48
CA GLY A 75 1.68 47.92 0.12
C GLY A 75 1.07 46.63 -0.43
N PHE A 76 -0.25 46.58 -0.57
CA PHE A 76 -0.93 45.44 -1.19
C PHE A 76 -0.44 45.18 -2.62
N ALA A 77 -0.31 46.22 -3.44
CA ALA A 77 0.20 46.09 -4.81
C ALA A 77 1.63 45.52 -4.85
N TYR A 78 2.47 45.79 -3.85
CA TYR A 78 3.78 45.15 -3.72
C TYR A 78 3.66 43.64 -3.46
N HIS A 79 2.83 43.23 -2.50
CA HIS A 79 2.59 41.82 -2.20
C HIS A 79 2.00 41.06 -3.39
N LEU A 80 1.03 41.65 -4.09
CA LEU A 80 0.42 41.05 -5.27
C LEU A 80 1.45 40.86 -6.39
N ARG A 81 2.29 41.88 -6.66
CA ARG A 81 3.35 41.78 -7.68
C ARG A 81 4.36 40.66 -7.39
N GLN A 82 4.62 40.33 -6.14
CA GLN A 82 5.51 39.21 -5.79
C GLN A 82 4.93 37.84 -6.12
N LEU A 83 3.60 37.72 -6.20
CA LEU A 83 2.91 36.48 -6.55
C LEU A 83 2.62 36.39 -8.06
N THR A 84 2.54 37.53 -8.73
CA THR A 84 2.25 37.62 -10.17
C THR A 84 3.27 36.80 -10.98
N ASP A 85 2.84 36.33 -12.14
CA ASP A 85 3.54 35.45 -13.09
C ASP A 85 3.61 33.99 -12.64
N ARG A 86 4.05 33.72 -11.40
CA ARG A 86 4.23 32.32 -10.94
C ARG A 86 2.99 31.73 -10.30
N PHE A 87 2.41 32.40 -9.31
CA PHE A 87 1.29 31.87 -8.51
C PHE A 87 -0.04 32.51 -8.86
N VAL A 88 0.00 33.76 -9.34
CA VAL A 88 -1.17 34.54 -9.74
C VAL A 88 -0.95 35.08 -11.14
N ARG A 89 -2.00 35.08 -11.96
CA ARG A 89 -2.01 35.73 -13.27
C ARG A 89 -3.09 36.79 -13.30
N GLN A 90 -2.76 37.96 -13.88
CA GLN A 90 -3.75 38.94 -14.29
C GLN A 90 -4.23 38.63 -15.71
N ARG A 91 -5.55 38.63 -15.90
CA ARG A 91 -6.21 38.46 -17.20
C ARG A 91 -6.39 39.80 -17.90
N GLU A 92 -6.82 39.73 -19.17
CA GLU A 92 -7.11 40.91 -20.00
C GLU A 92 -8.22 41.80 -19.43
N ASP A 93 -9.16 41.24 -18.67
CA ASP A 93 -10.26 41.95 -18.01
C ASP A 93 -9.86 42.52 -16.63
N GLU A 94 -8.56 42.66 -16.36
CA GLU A 94 -7.99 43.20 -15.12
C GLU A 94 -8.29 42.37 -13.86
N ARG A 95 -8.82 41.15 -14.02
CA ARG A 95 -9.08 40.21 -12.92
C ARG A 95 -7.90 39.28 -12.70
N TYR A 96 -7.71 38.88 -11.46
CA TYR A 96 -6.65 37.98 -11.02
C TYR A 96 -7.22 36.58 -10.80
N GLU A 97 -6.43 35.57 -11.14
CA GLU A 97 -6.69 34.16 -10.90
C GLU A 97 -5.42 33.43 -10.44
N LEU A 98 -5.58 32.27 -9.80
CA LEU A 98 -4.45 31.40 -9.50
C LEU A 98 -3.95 30.71 -10.78
N THR A 99 -2.63 30.67 -10.95
CA THR A 99 -1.98 29.73 -11.87
C THR A 99 -2.12 28.30 -11.35
N ASP A 100 -1.61 27.32 -12.08
CA ASP A 100 -1.60 25.94 -11.59
C ASP A 100 -0.78 25.76 -10.31
N ALA A 101 0.42 26.37 -10.26
CA ALA A 101 1.24 26.40 -9.06
C ALA A 101 0.51 27.10 -7.89
N GLY A 102 -0.20 28.20 -8.14
CA GLY A 102 -1.01 28.87 -7.12
C GLY A 102 -2.13 27.99 -6.58
N ARG A 103 -2.81 27.22 -7.46
CA ARG A 103 -3.85 26.26 -7.05
C ARG A 103 -3.27 25.11 -6.24
N SER A 104 -2.11 24.59 -6.62
CA SER A 104 -1.42 23.54 -5.86
C SER A 104 -1.11 23.99 -4.43
N VAL A 105 -0.52 25.18 -4.28
CA VAL A 105 -0.27 25.79 -2.96
C VAL A 105 -1.56 25.99 -2.17
N ALA A 106 -2.61 26.52 -2.81
CA ALA A 106 -3.89 26.74 -2.14
C ALA A 106 -4.51 25.43 -1.61
N ARG A 107 -4.46 24.35 -2.40
CA ARG A 107 -4.90 23.02 -1.99
C ARG A 107 -4.08 22.48 -0.82
N ALA A 108 -2.76 22.60 -0.87
CA ALA A 108 -1.88 22.15 0.21
C ALA A 108 -2.14 22.90 1.52
N LEU A 109 -2.34 24.23 1.45
CA LEU A 109 -2.71 25.05 2.61
C LEU A 109 -4.06 24.65 3.18
N ARG A 110 -5.06 24.40 2.32
CA ARG A 110 -6.41 23.99 2.77
C ARG A 110 -6.40 22.59 3.38
N ALA A 111 -5.59 21.68 2.83
CA ALA A 111 -5.39 20.33 3.36
C ALA A 111 -4.54 20.30 4.64
N GLY A 112 -3.95 21.44 5.04
CA GLY A 112 -3.16 21.57 6.26
C GLY A 112 -1.74 20.99 6.16
N ILE A 113 -1.27 20.59 4.97
CA ILE A 113 -0.01 19.84 4.77
C ILE A 113 1.19 20.49 5.45
N TYR A 114 1.25 21.82 5.51
CA TYR A 114 2.37 22.56 6.09
C TYR A 114 2.05 23.23 7.44
N THR A 115 0.83 23.10 7.94
CA THR A 115 0.33 23.89 9.08
C THR A 115 -0.35 23.07 10.16
N ALA A 116 -0.65 21.80 9.91
CA ALA A 116 -1.32 20.92 10.83
C ALA A 116 -0.48 19.66 11.08
N SER A 117 -0.42 19.27 12.35
CA SER A 117 0.08 17.99 12.82
C SER A 117 -1.08 17.33 13.56
N VAL A 118 -1.43 16.11 13.18
CA VAL A 118 -2.55 15.37 13.74
C VAL A 118 -2.02 14.23 14.59
N ASP A 119 -2.40 14.26 15.86
CA ASP A 119 -2.33 13.13 16.79
C ASP A 119 -3.78 12.66 17.06
N ARG A 120 -3.98 11.35 17.22
CA ARG A 120 -5.30 10.79 17.56
C ARG A 120 -5.16 9.71 18.62
N GLU A 121 -6.27 9.48 19.33
CA GLU A 121 -6.39 8.30 20.17
C GLU A 121 -6.26 7.04 19.29
N PRO A 122 -5.54 6.00 19.76
CA PRO A 122 -5.42 4.75 19.02
C PRO A 122 -6.79 4.12 18.74
N VAL A 123 -6.89 3.48 17.58
CA VAL A 123 -8.11 2.82 17.10
C VAL A 123 -7.88 1.33 17.02
N ASP A 124 -8.72 0.54 17.70
CA ASP A 124 -8.74 -0.91 17.55
C ASP A 124 -9.19 -1.28 16.14
N LEU A 125 -8.43 -2.17 15.48
CA LEU A 125 -8.78 -2.73 14.19
C LEU A 125 -9.35 -4.15 14.38
N PRO A 126 -10.45 -4.50 13.69
CA PRO A 126 -11.15 -5.76 13.92
C PRO A 126 -10.40 -6.98 13.36
N ASP A 127 -9.45 -6.77 12.44
CA ASP A 127 -8.70 -7.86 11.82
C ASP A 127 -7.69 -8.48 12.79
N PRO A 128 -7.47 -9.81 12.71
CA PRO A 128 -6.40 -10.46 13.46
C PRO A 128 -5.03 -9.99 12.95
N CYS A 129 -4.01 -10.05 13.80
CA CYS A 129 -2.65 -9.71 13.41
C CYS A 129 -2.12 -10.67 12.33
N PRO A 130 -1.55 -10.19 11.22
CA PRO A 130 -0.97 -11.08 10.19
C PRO A 130 0.29 -11.84 10.66
N ILE A 131 0.92 -11.39 11.75
CA ILE A 131 2.15 -11.98 12.30
C ILE A 131 1.81 -13.12 13.28
N CYS A 132 1.08 -12.82 14.36
CA CYS A 132 0.78 -13.78 15.42
C CYS A 132 -0.61 -14.43 15.32
N ARG A 133 -1.47 -13.94 14.43
CA ARG A 133 -2.85 -14.43 14.18
C ARG A 133 -3.82 -14.26 15.35
N GLU A 134 -3.45 -13.50 16.36
CA GLU A 134 -4.30 -13.12 17.49
C GLU A 134 -4.94 -11.73 17.24
N ASP A 135 -6.09 -11.48 17.88
CA ASP A 135 -6.73 -10.17 17.89
C ASP A 135 -5.92 -9.15 18.71
N GLY A 136 -6.03 -7.87 18.35
CA GLY A 136 -5.36 -6.76 19.04
C GLY A 136 -4.49 -5.90 18.13
N LEU A 137 -4.91 -5.73 16.86
CA LEU A 137 -4.33 -4.71 16.00
C LEU A 137 -4.85 -3.33 16.41
N VAL A 138 -3.94 -2.36 16.46
CA VAL A 138 -4.24 -0.98 16.83
C VAL A 138 -3.56 -0.04 15.85
N ALA A 139 -4.33 0.95 15.35
CA ALA A 139 -3.84 2.06 14.56
C ALA A 139 -3.57 3.28 15.44
N ALA A 140 -2.30 3.59 15.70
CA ALA A 140 -1.88 4.78 16.42
C ALA A 140 -1.48 5.90 15.45
N VAL A 141 -1.84 7.15 15.76
CA VAL A 141 -1.53 8.30 14.91
C VAL A 141 -0.71 9.33 15.68
N ALA A 142 0.48 9.62 15.17
CA ALA A 142 1.33 10.70 15.67
C ALA A 142 1.94 11.47 14.49
N ASP A 143 1.89 12.80 14.54
CA ASP A 143 2.43 13.69 13.50
C ASP A 143 2.04 13.30 12.07
N ASN A 144 0.74 13.01 11.85
CA ASN A 144 0.21 12.58 10.55
C ASN A 144 0.78 11.25 10.02
N VAL A 145 1.38 10.43 10.89
CA VAL A 145 1.84 9.08 10.58
C VAL A 145 0.96 8.10 11.33
N THR A 146 0.32 7.20 10.60
CA THR A 146 -0.40 6.06 11.15
C THR A 146 0.54 4.87 11.24
N GLU A 147 0.70 4.33 12.43
CA GLU A 147 1.34 3.04 12.67
C GLU A 147 0.27 2.02 13.04
N VAL A 148 0.24 0.89 12.33
CA VAL A 148 -0.58 -0.26 12.70
C VAL A 148 0.33 -1.28 13.35
N GLY A 149 0.10 -1.56 14.62
CA GLY A 149 0.86 -2.52 15.42
C GLY A 149 -0.05 -3.51 16.15
N CYS A 150 0.52 -4.58 16.67
CA CYS A 150 -0.19 -5.57 17.48
C CYS A 150 0.22 -5.47 18.95
N GLU A 151 -0.74 -5.29 19.86
CA GLU A 151 -0.48 -5.22 21.31
C GLU A 151 -0.08 -6.56 21.94
N ARG A 152 -0.23 -7.67 21.21
CA ARG A 152 0.06 -9.02 21.73
C ARG A 152 1.48 -9.49 21.46
N CYS A 153 2.00 -9.17 20.28
CA CYS A 153 3.33 -9.60 19.85
C CYS A 153 4.28 -8.43 19.58
N ASP A 154 3.85 -7.19 19.89
CA ASP A 154 4.60 -5.95 19.68
C ASP A 154 5.07 -5.73 18.23
N GLY A 155 4.48 -6.46 17.27
CA GLY A 155 4.85 -6.43 15.87
C GLY A 155 4.28 -5.21 15.17
N THR A 156 5.12 -4.47 14.45
CA THR A 156 4.68 -3.39 13.55
C THR A 156 4.29 -3.98 12.20
N VAL A 157 3.04 -3.77 11.78
CA VAL A 157 2.49 -4.27 10.51
C VAL A 157 2.77 -3.28 9.39
N LEU A 158 2.47 -2.00 9.61
CA LEU A 158 2.74 -0.94 8.65
C LEU A 158 2.91 0.41 9.32
N ARG A 159 3.57 1.32 8.61
CA ARG A 159 3.71 2.72 9.01
C ARG A 159 3.54 3.61 7.78
N LEU A 160 2.44 4.36 7.75
CA LEU A 160 1.94 5.04 6.56
C LEU A 160 1.43 6.44 6.92
N SER A 161 1.78 7.44 6.11
CA SER A 161 1.34 8.82 6.33
C SER A 161 0.02 9.13 5.64
N LEU A 162 -0.81 9.95 6.26
CA LEU A 162 -1.92 10.61 5.57
C LEU A 162 -1.75 12.14 5.67
N PRO A 163 -2.13 12.91 4.65
CA PRO A 163 -2.29 14.36 4.83
C PRO A 163 -3.28 14.65 5.97
N PRO A 164 -3.21 15.80 6.67
CA PRO A 164 -4.12 16.13 7.78
C PRO A 164 -5.61 16.00 7.44
N GLY A 165 -6.02 16.33 6.22
CA GLY A 165 -7.39 16.11 5.73
C GLY A 165 -7.83 14.64 5.62
N GLY A 166 -6.87 13.71 5.61
CA GLY A 166 -7.07 12.26 5.72
C GLY A 166 -7.53 11.81 7.12
N TYR A 167 -7.34 12.64 8.13
CA TYR A 167 -7.81 12.37 9.49
C TYR A 167 -9.10 13.14 9.85
N ALA A 168 -9.28 14.33 9.29
CA ALA A 168 -10.32 15.26 9.72
C ALA A 168 -11.75 14.69 9.60
N GLY A 169 -12.53 14.81 10.68
CA GLY A 169 -13.97 14.56 10.68
C GLY A 169 -14.42 13.09 10.55
N ARG A 170 -13.49 12.14 10.67
CA ARG A 170 -13.76 10.69 10.57
C ARG A 170 -13.92 10.04 11.93
N ASP A 171 -14.87 9.11 12.04
CA ASP A 171 -14.87 8.12 13.11
C ASP A 171 -13.78 7.04 12.88
N SER A 172 -13.76 6.02 13.73
CA SER A 172 -12.76 4.95 13.70
C SER A 172 -12.78 4.12 12.42
N ASP A 173 -13.97 3.74 11.95
CA ASP A 173 -14.13 2.87 10.77
C ASP A 173 -13.85 3.67 9.50
N GLU A 174 -14.43 4.88 9.39
CA GLU A 174 -14.18 5.79 8.26
C GLU A 174 -12.69 6.16 8.12
N PHE A 175 -11.97 6.21 9.25
CA PHE A 175 -10.54 6.45 9.29
C PHE A 175 -9.73 5.27 8.75
N ALA A 176 -10.03 4.04 9.21
CA ALA A 176 -9.40 2.83 8.71
C ALA A 176 -9.60 2.69 7.19
N ASP A 177 -10.84 2.86 6.73
CA ASP A 177 -11.19 2.84 5.30
C ASP A 177 -10.42 3.89 4.49
N ALA A 178 -10.22 5.09 5.06
CA ALA A 178 -9.49 6.15 4.39
C ALA A 178 -7.99 5.86 4.26
N ILE A 179 -7.37 5.21 5.25
CA ILE A 179 -5.97 4.77 5.16
C ILE A 179 -5.82 3.73 4.06
N ASP A 180 -6.66 2.68 4.10
CA ASP A 180 -6.64 1.60 3.12
C ASP A 180 -6.79 2.17 1.70
N ALA A 181 -7.88 2.90 1.48
CA ALA A 181 -8.22 3.39 0.16
C ALA A 181 -7.24 4.45 -0.37
N HIS A 182 -6.55 5.19 0.50
CA HIS A 182 -5.51 6.13 0.06
C HIS A 182 -4.27 5.39 -0.44
N HIS A 183 -3.80 4.41 0.33
CA HIS A 183 -2.55 3.71 0.05
C HIS A 183 -2.69 2.63 -1.01
N ARG A 184 -3.85 1.97 -1.11
CA ARG A 184 -4.17 1.07 -2.23
C ARG A 184 -4.06 1.79 -3.56
N ARG A 185 -4.73 2.94 -3.71
CA ARG A 185 -4.64 3.79 -4.92
C ARG A 185 -3.21 4.31 -5.18
N ARG A 186 -2.43 4.49 -4.11
CA ARG A 186 -1.03 4.88 -4.21
C ARG A 186 -0.19 3.75 -4.80
N ILE A 187 -0.38 2.52 -4.31
CA ILE A 187 0.25 1.29 -4.85
C ILE A 187 -0.14 1.12 -6.33
N GLU A 188 -1.43 1.20 -6.66
CA GLU A 188 -1.92 1.12 -8.05
C GLU A 188 -1.22 2.12 -8.97
N SER A 189 -1.11 3.39 -8.56
CA SER A 189 -0.42 4.42 -9.34
C SER A 189 1.06 4.08 -9.57
N PHE A 190 1.75 3.57 -8.54
CA PHE A 190 3.13 3.13 -8.65
C PHE A 190 3.28 1.92 -9.58
N ASP A 191 2.37 0.94 -9.51
CA ASP A 191 2.31 -0.22 -10.41
C ASP A 191 2.07 0.17 -11.87
N ASP A 192 1.26 1.20 -12.11
CA ASP A 192 1.05 1.81 -13.44
C ASP A 192 2.29 2.55 -13.95
N GLY A 193 3.36 2.66 -13.14
CA GLY A 193 4.59 3.36 -13.48
C GLY A 193 4.50 4.88 -13.35
N VAL A 194 3.49 5.39 -12.64
CA VAL A 194 3.18 6.83 -12.50
C VAL A 194 3.27 7.25 -11.04
N CYS A 195 4.21 8.13 -10.71
CA CYS A 195 4.39 8.58 -9.34
C CYS A 195 3.17 9.36 -8.83
N PRO A 196 2.55 8.99 -7.69
CA PRO A 196 1.38 9.68 -7.15
C PRO A 196 1.68 11.10 -6.66
N GLU A 197 2.95 11.46 -6.44
CA GLU A 197 3.34 12.81 -5.99
C GLU A 197 3.53 13.80 -7.14
N CYS A 198 4.17 13.35 -8.23
CA CYS A 198 4.63 14.25 -9.30
C CYS A 198 4.26 13.79 -10.71
N ALA A 199 3.55 12.67 -10.85
CA ALA A 199 3.23 12.01 -12.13
C ALA A 199 4.46 11.66 -12.98
N GLY A 200 5.64 11.59 -12.35
CA GLY A 200 6.90 11.19 -13.00
C GLY A 200 6.97 9.68 -13.19
N ALA A 201 7.94 9.23 -14.00
CA ALA A 201 8.19 7.82 -14.21
C ALA A 201 8.66 7.15 -12.91
N VAL A 202 8.21 5.91 -12.71
CA VAL A 202 8.57 5.04 -11.58
C VAL A 202 9.32 3.83 -12.11
N SER A 203 10.42 3.47 -11.45
CA SER A 203 11.05 2.16 -11.64
C SER A 203 10.58 1.19 -10.56
N THR A 204 10.28 -0.04 -10.95
CA THR A 204 9.82 -1.11 -10.06
C THR A 204 10.85 -2.23 -10.04
N ARG A 205 11.17 -2.75 -8.86
CA ARG A 205 11.97 -3.96 -8.69
C ARG A 205 11.52 -4.78 -7.49
N ILE A 206 11.79 -6.08 -7.50
CA ILE A 206 11.65 -6.94 -6.33
C ILE A 206 13.02 -7.21 -5.74
N GLU A 207 13.14 -7.06 -4.42
CA GLU A 207 14.36 -7.32 -3.67
C GLU A 207 14.07 -8.03 -2.34
N PRO A 208 15.05 -8.74 -1.73
CA PRO A 208 14.91 -9.24 -0.37
C PRO A 208 14.67 -8.12 0.64
N VAL A 209 13.87 -8.39 1.67
CA VAL A 209 13.69 -7.48 2.80
C VAL A 209 14.96 -7.47 3.65
N ALA A 210 15.56 -6.30 3.83
CA ALA A 210 16.75 -6.12 4.66
C ALA A 210 16.43 -6.36 6.14
N ASP A 211 17.40 -6.82 6.93
CA ASP A 211 17.21 -7.14 8.36
C ASP A 211 16.69 -5.94 9.19
N GLY A 212 16.97 -4.70 8.77
CA GLY A 212 16.49 -3.47 9.43
C GLY A 212 15.09 -3.00 9.01
N ASP A 213 14.53 -3.54 7.93
CA ASP A 213 13.16 -3.24 7.45
C ASP A 213 12.14 -4.28 7.95
N ARG A 214 12.62 -5.37 8.59
CA ARG A 214 11.77 -6.30 9.31
C ARG A 214 11.32 -5.59 10.59
N GLY A 215 10.13 -5.00 10.59
CA GLY A 215 9.58 -4.33 11.76
C GLY A 215 9.73 -5.18 13.02
N GLY A 216 10.62 -4.74 13.92
CA GLY A 216 10.90 -5.42 15.19
C GLY A 216 12.33 -5.22 15.67
N ASP A 217 12.54 -4.24 16.56
CA ASP A 217 13.59 -4.31 17.58
C ASP A 217 13.16 -5.37 18.63
N GLY A 218 13.07 -6.63 18.19
CA GLY A 218 12.70 -7.77 19.02
C GLY A 218 13.67 -8.89 18.73
N ASP A 219 14.48 -9.25 19.71
CA ASP A 219 15.39 -10.40 19.66
C ASP A 219 14.66 -11.60 19.03
N GLY A 220 15.15 -12.03 17.87
CA GLY A 220 14.50 -13.01 17.02
C GLY A 220 14.34 -14.36 17.72
N ASP A 221 13.08 -14.71 18.00
CA ASP A 221 12.63 -16.08 18.18
C ASP A 221 11.19 -16.17 17.64
N GLY A 222 11.06 -16.08 16.32
CA GLY A 222 9.84 -16.50 15.63
C GLY A 222 9.74 -18.03 15.64
N PRO A 223 8.54 -18.62 15.83
CA PRO A 223 8.39 -20.07 15.95
C PRO A 223 8.82 -20.75 14.64
N SER A 224 9.87 -21.57 14.72
CA SER A 224 10.24 -22.49 13.65
C SER A 224 9.18 -23.57 13.51
N ASP A 225 8.46 -23.59 12.39
CA ASP A 225 7.57 -24.71 12.05
C ASP A 225 8.39 -26.02 12.00
N PRO A 226 8.06 -27.07 12.79
CA PRO A 226 8.92 -28.26 12.89
C PRO A 226 8.70 -29.31 11.79
N ASP A 227 7.80 -29.08 10.83
CA ASP A 227 7.42 -30.10 9.83
C ASP A 227 7.51 -29.55 8.40
N GLY A 228 8.68 -29.73 7.78
CA GLY A 228 8.93 -29.45 6.36
C GLY A 228 10.35 -29.81 5.97
N GLY A 229 10.57 -31.06 5.55
CA GLY A 229 11.88 -31.57 5.17
C GLY A 229 12.47 -30.91 3.92
N GLY A 230 13.76 -30.58 4.00
CA GLY A 230 14.59 -30.10 2.88
C GLY A 230 15.66 -29.14 3.39
N GLU A 231 16.92 -29.57 3.44
CA GLU A 231 18.05 -28.67 3.61
C GLU A 231 18.12 -27.76 2.35
N ASP A 232 18.05 -26.43 2.53
CA ASP A 232 18.19 -25.34 1.52
C ASP A 232 16.92 -24.56 1.05
N ASP A 233 15.90 -24.34 1.90
CA ASP A 233 14.82 -23.38 1.60
C ASP A 233 14.64 -22.36 2.75
N GLU A 234 15.66 -21.53 2.98
CA GLU A 234 15.54 -20.36 3.87
C GLU A 234 14.48 -19.42 3.28
N HIS A 235 13.34 -19.27 3.95
CA HIS A 235 12.29 -18.34 3.53
C HIS A 235 12.87 -16.92 3.52
N VAL A 236 13.21 -16.43 2.34
CA VAL A 236 13.72 -15.07 2.17
C VAL A 236 12.54 -14.16 1.87
N PRO A 237 12.11 -13.32 2.84
CA PRO A 237 11.05 -12.35 2.60
C PRO A 237 11.51 -11.41 1.49
N VAL A 238 10.61 -11.12 0.54
CA VAL A 238 10.84 -10.18 -0.55
C VAL A 238 9.81 -9.06 -0.50
N GLN A 239 10.16 -7.94 -1.09
CA GLN A 239 9.31 -6.77 -1.21
C GLN A 239 9.41 -6.20 -2.61
N THR A 240 8.32 -5.59 -3.07
CA THR A 240 8.32 -4.71 -4.23
C THR A 240 8.80 -3.33 -3.79
N VAL A 241 9.68 -2.73 -4.59
CA VAL A 241 10.24 -1.40 -4.38
C VAL A 241 9.94 -0.55 -5.60
N TYR A 242 9.33 0.60 -5.34
CA TYR A 242 9.07 1.64 -6.33
C TYR A 242 9.93 2.85 -6.02
N ASP A 243 10.64 3.36 -7.01
CA ASP A 243 11.48 4.55 -6.90
C ASP A 243 11.10 5.56 -7.99
N CYS A 244 10.80 6.80 -7.61
CA CYS A 244 10.59 7.89 -8.57
C CYS A 244 11.86 8.74 -8.73
N GLU A 245 12.48 8.71 -9.91
CA GLU A 245 13.70 9.47 -10.21
C GLU A 245 13.48 11.00 -10.22
N THR A 246 12.22 11.46 -10.34
CA THR A 246 11.90 12.89 -10.48
C THR A 246 11.77 13.60 -9.14
N CYS A 247 11.04 13.03 -8.19
CA CYS A 247 10.78 13.66 -6.89
C CYS A 247 11.39 12.90 -5.70
N GLY A 248 11.95 11.72 -5.92
CA GLY A 248 12.52 10.89 -4.87
C GLY A 248 11.49 10.17 -3.99
N ALA A 249 10.19 10.23 -4.33
CA ALA A 249 9.19 9.44 -3.64
C ALA A 249 9.42 7.95 -3.89
N ASP A 250 9.33 7.17 -2.83
CA ASP A 250 9.47 5.72 -2.87
C ASP A 250 8.35 5.01 -2.09
N LEU A 251 8.20 3.72 -2.35
CA LEU A 251 7.29 2.83 -1.65
C LEU A 251 7.89 1.42 -1.61
N ARG A 252 7.79 0.77 -0.45
CA ARG A 252 8.11 -0.64 -0.26
C ARG A 252 6.88 -1.37 0.28
N CYS A 253 6.54 -2.50 -0.31
CA CYS A 253 5.40 -3.31 0.13
C CYS A 253 5.59 -4.80 -0.18
N PRO A 254 4.86 -5.70 0.51
CA PRO A 254 4.76 -7.09 0.12
C PRO A 254 4.30 -7.24 -1.34
N VAL A 255 4.76 -8.30 -2.02
CA VAL A 255 4.42 -8.53 -3.43
C VAL A 255 2.91 -8.78 -3.59
N ALA A 256 2.26 -9.37 -2.59
CA ALA A 256 0.82 -9.58 -2.56
C ALA A 256 0.01 -8.28 -2.71
N LEU A 257 0.50 -7.15 -2.18
CA LEU A 257 -0.24 -5.88 -2.26
C LEU A 257 -0.34 -5.36 -3.70
N THR A 258 0.59 -5.71 -4.59
CA THR A 258 0.60 -5.31 -6.01
C THR A 258 -0.39 -6.11 -6.86
N LEU A 259 -0.94 -7.19 -6.30
CA LEU A 259 -1.84 -8.12 -6.97
C LEU A 259 -3.31 -7.87 -6.63
N LEU A 260 -3.61 -7.00 -5.67
CA LEU A 260 -4.98 -6.79 -5.18
C LEU A 260 -5.93 -6.26 -6.27
N ASP A 261 -5.42 -5.53 -7.26
CA ASP A 261 -6.21 -5.05 -8.40
C ASP A 261 -5.93 -5.82 -9.70
N HIS A 262 -5.10 -6.87 -9.65
CA HIS A 262 -4.80 -7.68 -10.83
C HIS A 262 -6.06 -8.41 -11.31
N PRO A 263 -6.43 -8.34 -12.62
CA PRO A 263 -7.70 -8.88 -13.11
C PRO A 263 -7.95 -10.35 -12.78
N ALA A 264 -6.90 -11.19 -12.76
CA ALA A 264 -7.02 -12.60 -12.42
C ALA A 264 -7.42 -12.83 -10.96
N VAL A 265 -6.90 -12.00 -10.04
CA VAL A 265 -7.20 -12.04 -8.59
C VAL A 265 -8.60 -11.52 -8.35
N VAL A 266 -8.93 -10.35 -8.91
CA VAL A 266 -10.27 -9.76 -8.80
C VAL A 266 -11.34 -10.73 -9.30
N ALA A 267 -11.13 -11.33 -10.47
CA ALA A 267 -12.05 -12.34 -10.99
C ALA A 267 -12.11 -13.58 -10.08
N PHE A 268 -10.99 -13.99 -9.48
CA PHE A 268 -10.95 -15.18 -8.62
C PHE A 268 -11.75 -14.98 -7.33
N TYR A 269 -11.63 -13.81 -6.69
CA TYR A 269 -12.44 -13.46 -5.54
C TYR A 269 -13.93 -13.36 -5.90
N HIS A 270 -14.27 -12.73 -7.02
CA HIS A 270 -15.67 -12.62 -7.45
C HIS A 270 -16.30 -13.96 -7.80
N ASP A 271 -15.54 -14.91 -8.36
CA ASP A 271 -16.03 -16.28 -8.60
C ASP A 271 -16.33 -17.04 -7.29
N HIS A 272 -15.82 -16.55 -6.16
CA HIS A 272 -16.06 -17.05 -4.79
C HIS A 272 -16.99 -16.14 -3.97
N ASP A 273 -17.79 -15.29 -4.61
CA ASP A 273 -18.72 -14.35 -3.97
C ASP A 273 -18.05 -13.39 -2.95
N GLN A 274 -16.76 -13.10 -3.12
CA GLN A 274 -15.98 -12.18 -2.30
C GLN A 274 -15.41 -11.02 -3.15
N ASP A 275 -15.01 -9.92 -2.51
CA ASP A 275 -14.22 -8.86 -3.14
C ASP A 275 -12.88 -8.73 -2.41
N VAL A 276 -11.78 -8.84 -3.14
CA VAL A 276 -10.43 -8.64 -2.60
C VAL A 276 -10.22 -7.23 -2.05
N ARG A 277 -11.02 -6.25 -2.49
CA ARG A 277 -10.98 -4.87 -2.01
C ARG A 277 -11.56 -4.69 -0.61
N ASP A 278 -12.33 -5.68 -0.13
CA ASP A 278 -12.81 -5.70 1.25
C ASP A 278 -11.70 -6.15 2.23
N ARG A 279 -10.56 -6.66 1.72
CA ARG A 279 -9.38 -6.99 2.52
C ARG A 279 -8.50 -5.75 2.71
N PRO A 280 -8.28 -5.26 3.93
CA PRO A 280 -7.46 -4.07 4.12
C PRO A 280 -5.96 -4.36 3.88
N ILE A 281 -5.20 -3.35 3.50
CA ILE A 281 -3.76 -3.47 3.20
C ILE A 281 -2.89 -3.91 4.39
N TRP A 282 -3.35 -3.74 5.63
CA TRP A 282 -2.66 -4.29 6.81
C TRP A 282 -2.92 -5.78 7.03
N ASN A 283 -3.97 -6.34 6.40
CA ASN A 283 -4.26 -7.77 6.46
C ASN A 283 -5.00 -8.23 5.20
N VAL A 284 -4.24 -8.70 4.21
CA VAL A 284 -4.81 -9.28 2.97
C VAL A 284 -5.46 -10.66 3.18
N GLY A 285 -5.28 -11.27 4.35
CA GLY A 285 -5.85 -12.55 4.71
C GLY A 285 -4.84 -13.71 4.71
N SER A 286 -5.14 -14.72 5.52
CA SER A 286 -4.30 -15.91 5.71
C SER A 286 -4.30 -16.88 4.51
N GLU A 287 -5.07 -16.59 3.48
CA GLU A 287 -5.13 -17.29 2.20
C GLU A 287 -3.95 -16.97 1.27
N TRP A 288 -3.25 -15.84 1.50
CA TRP A 288 -2.14 -15.37 0.66
C TRP A 288 -0.81 -16.01 1.05
N ARG A 289 -0.03 -16.44 0.07
CA ARG A 289 1.34 -16.95 0.26
C ARG A 289 2.27 -16.38 -0.80
N GLU A 290 3.45 -15.97 -0.37
CA GLU A 290 4.52 -15.51 -1.27
C GLU A 290 5.73 -16.43 -1.15
N ARG A 291 6.34 -16.79 -2.29
CA ARG A 291 7.56 -17.59 -2.32
C ARG A 291 8.43 -17.24 -3.52
N VAL A 292 9.73 -17.09 -3.29
CA VAL A 292 10.71 -16.94 -4.36
C VAL A 292 10.96 -18.29 -5.02
N VAL A 293 10.84 -18.37 -6.34
CA VAL A 293 11.12 -19.58 -7.13
C VAL A 293 12.46 -19.48 -7.87
N SER A 294 12.84 -18.27 -8.28
CA SER A 294 14.11 -18.00 -8.93
C SER A 294 14.56 -16.57 -8.61
N ARG A 295 15.88 -16.36 -8.55
CA ARG A 295 16.51 -15.02 -8.42
C ARG A 295 17.22 -14.55 -9.68
N ASP A 296 17.47 -15.46 -10.63
CA ASP A 296 18.10 -15.14 -11.91
C ASP A 296 17.50 -16.00 -13.06
N PRO A 297 16.52 -15.47 -13.82
CA PRO A 297 15.81 -14.22 -13.56
C PRO A 297 14.93 -14.32 -12.32
N TRP A 298 14.63 -13.19 -11.68
CA TRP A 298 13.68 -13.13 -10.57
C TRP A 298 12.30 -13.65 -10.97
N CYS A 299 11.78 -14.59 -10.18
CA CYS A 299 10.43 -15.12 -10.30
C CYS A 299 9.88 -15.40 -8.90
N ILE A 300 8.79 -14.72 -8.58
CA ILE A 300 8.05 -14.85 -7.32
C ILE A 300 6.73 -15.51 -7.66
N VAL A 301 6.33 -16.50 -6.86
CA VAL A 301 5.01 -17.08 -6.92
C VAL A 301 4.17 -16.53 -5.78
N VAL A 302 3.04 -15.93 -6.13
CA VAL A 302 2.02 -15.49 -5.18
C VAL A 302 0.78 -16.35 -5.36
N GLY A 303 0.40 -17.05 -4.29
CA GLY A 303 -0.74 -17.96 -4.26
C GLY A 303 -1.86 -17.43 -3.38
N VAL A 304 -3.11 -17.62 -3.80
CA VAL A 304 -4.33 -17.35 -3.01
C VAL A 304 -5.20 -18.60 -3.00
N ARG A 305 -5.65 -19.02 -1.81
CA ARG A 305 -6.50 -20.21 -1.64
C ARG A 305 -7.86 -19.84 -1.07
N LEU A 306 -8.93 -20.06 -1.83
CA LEU A 306 -10.31 -19.82 -1.42
C LEU A 306 -11.14 -21.06 -1.70
N ASP A 307 -11.94 -21.50 -0.73
CA ASP A 307 -12.87 -22.65 -0.82
C ASP A 307 -12.31 -23.95 -1.44
N GLY A 308 -11.00 -24.15 -1.35
CA GLY A 308 -10.30 -25.33 -1.89
C GLY A 308 -9.72 -25.15 -3.28
N ASP A 309 -10.03 -24.05 -3.96
CA ASP A 309 -9.40 -23.61 -5.20
C ASP A 309 -8.16 -22.77 -4.92
N GLU A 310 -7.21 -22.79 -5.86
CA GLU A 310 -5.96 -22.05 -5.76
C GLU A 310 -5.71 -21.23 -7.03
N LEU A 311 -5.47 -19.93 -6.86
CA LEU A 311 -4.92 -19.06 -7.89
C LEU A 311 -3.43 -18.88 -7.63
N VAL A 312 -2.60 -19.15 -8.64
CA VAL A 312 -1.15 -18.97 -8.60
C VAL A 312 -0.74 -17.94 -9.64
N CYS A 313 -0.13 -16.85 -9.20
CA CYS A 313 0.42 -15.80 -10.06
C CYS A 313 1.95 -15.87 -10.08
N TYR A 314 2.54 -15.79 -11.27
CA TYR A 314 3.99 -15.71 -11.45
C TYR A 314 4.38 -14.25 -11.72
N VAL A 315 5.17 -13.68 -10.82
CA VAL A 315 5.59 -12.28 -10.83
C VAL A 315 7.08 -12.19 -11.18
N ALA A 316 7.42 -11.38 -12.18
CA ALA A 316 8.81 -11.12 -12.56
C ALA A 316 9.48 -10.11 -11.63
N GLY A 317 10.81 -10.02 -11.69
CA GLY A 317 11.59 -9.08 -10.85
C GLY A 317 11.28 -7.59 -11.02
N ASP A 318 10.50 -7.20 -12.03
CA ASP A 318 10.01 -5.84 -12.23
C ASP A 318 8.56 -5.64 -11.75
N GLY A 319 8.02 -6.59 -10.97
CA GLY A 319 6.68 -6.53 -10.38
C GLY A 319 5.55 -6.99 -11.31
N ARG A 320 5.82 -7.25 -12.60
CA ARG A 320 4.78 -7.63 -13.56
C ARG A 320 4.37 -9.09 -13.40
N VAL A 321 3.07 -9.35 -13.40
CA VAL A 321 2.53 -10.71 -13.55
C VAL A 321 2.76 -11.20 -14.99
N VAL A 322 3.52 -12.29 -15.15
CA VAL A 322 3.88 -12.86 -16.46
C VAL A 322 3.04 -14.08 -16.85
N ASP A 323 2.51 -14.80 -15.87
CA ASP A 323 1.60 -15.93 -16.05
C ASP A 323 0.71 -16.07 -14.79
N HIS A 324 -0.46 -16.67 -14.93
CA HIS A 324 -1.28 -17.08 -13.79
C HIS A 324 -2.05 -18.36 -14.12
N ARG A 325 -2.30 -19.18 -13.10
CA ARG A 325 -2.99 -20.47 -13.23
C ARG A 325 -4.00 -20.63 -12.12
N ARG A 326 -5.11 -21.28 -12.44
CA ARG A 326 -6.12 -21.67 -11.47
C ARG A 326 -6.16 -23.18 -11.41
N GLU A 327 -6.16 -23.70 -10.19
CA GLU A 327 -6.30 -25.12 -9.91
C GLU A 327 -7.51 -25.29 -9.01
N SER A 328 -8.56 -25.95 -9.52
CA SER A 328 -9.71 -26.34 -8.73
C SER A 328 -9.48 -27.74 -8.18
N ARG A 329 -9.83 -27.97 -6.92
CA ARG A 329 -9.69 -29.30 -6.30
C ARG A 329 -10.62 -30.37 -6.87
N ASP A 330 -11.52 -30.01 -7.79
CA ASP A 330 -12.46 -30.92 -8.44
C ASP A 330 -11.83 -31.92 -9.42
N ASP A 331 -10.53 -31.81 -9.73
CA ASP A 331 -9.79 -32.76 -10.57
C ASP A 331 -8.76 -33.60 -9.78
N ALA A 332 -9.14 -34.10 -8.60
CA ALA A 332 -8.51 -35.34 -8.13
C ALA A 332 -9.02 -36.47 -9.05
N PRO A 333 -8.17 -37.10 -9.90
CA PRO A 333 -8.62 -38.29 -10.61
C PRO A 333 -9.06 -39.28 -9.55
N ALA A 334 -10.33 -39.69 -9.61
CA ALA A 334 -10.87 -40.74 -8.78
C ALA A 334 -9.84 -41.86 -8.76
N ALA A 335 -9.25 -42.11 -7.59
CA ALA A 335 -8.27 -43.16 -7.42
C ALA A 335 -8.86 -44.41 -8.04
N GLU A 336 -8.27 -44.86 -9.15
CA GLU A 336 -8.64 -46.13 -9.76
C GLU A 336 -8.48 -47.15 -8.65
N SER A 337 -9.62 -47.65 -8.17
CA SER A 337 -9.67 -48.74 -7.23
C SER A 337 -8.99 -49.91 -7.91
N ALA A 338 -7.71 -50.11 -7.60
CA ALA A 338 -6.99 -51.31 -7.90
C ALA A 338 -7.77 -52.46 -7.25
N THR A 339 -8.57 -53.15 -8.06
CA THR A 339 -9.09 -54.46 -7.71
C THR A 339 -7.88 -55.38 -7.65
N ASP A 340 -7.46 -55.65 -6.43
CA ASP A 340 -6.45 -56.63 -6.08
C ASP A 340 -7.00 -58.02 -6.44
N ASP A 341 -6.58 -58.54 -7.59
CA ASP A 341 -6.74 -59.95 -7.95
C ASP A 341 -5.87 -60.78 -6.99
N THR A 342 -6.49 -61.28 -5.92
CA THR A 342 -5.89 -62.37 -5.13
C THR A 342 -6.66 -63.65 -5.39
N ASP A 343 -6.06 -64.49 -6.24
CA ASP A 343 -6.34 -65.92 -6.36
C ASP A 343 -6.28 -66.61 -4.99
N ALA A 344 -7.39 -67.22 -4.57
CA ALA A 344 -7.39 -68.25 -3.55
C ALA A 344 -8.39 -69.35 -3.90
N ASN A 345 -7.85 -70.48 -4.36
CA ASN A 345 -8.53 -71.77 -4.48
C ASN A 345 -9.15 -72.21 -3.14
N ALA A 346 -10.43 -72.60 -3.15
CA ALA A 346 -10.95 -73.64 -2.27
C ALA A 346 -12.25 -74.23 -2.84
N ASP A 347 -12.17 -75.52 -3.20
CA ASP A 347 -13.28 -76.42 -3.48
C ASP A 347 -14.31 -76.46 -2.34
N GLY A 348 -15.61 -76.55 -2.67
CA GLY A 348 -16.63 -76.80 -1.65
C GLY A 348 -18.09 -76.64 -2.06
N ASP A 349 -18.57 -77.55 -2.91
CA ASP A 349 -19.88 -78.23 -2.88
C ASP A 349 -21.18 -77.47 -2.51
N SER A 350 -22.05 -77.39 -3.53
CA SER A 350 -23.50 -77.65 -3.55
C SER A 350 -24.55 -76.78 -2.81
N THR A 351 -25.55 -76.47 -3.65
CA THR A 351 -27.02 -76.44 -3.43
C THR A 351 -27.74 -75.20 -2.89
N ALA A 352 -28.47 -74.57 -3.84
CA ALA A 352 -29.93 -74.47 -3.90
C ALA A 352 -30.65 -73.18 -3.44
N VAL A 353 -31.44 -72.65 -4.40
CA VAL A 353 -32.83 -72.15 -4.28
C VAL A 353 -33.00 -70.80 -3.57
N SER A 354 -33.31 -69.74 -4.32
CA SER A 354 -34.65 -69.12 -4.54
C SER A 354 -35.19 -68.42 -3.27
N THR A 355 -35.78 -67.23 -3.27
CA THR A 355 -36.80 -66.63 -4.14
C THR A 355 -37.02 -65.18 -3.67
N ASP A 356 -37.65 -64.38 -4.55
CA ASP A 356 -38.58 -63.27 -4.29
C ASP A 356 -38.08 -62.02 -3.54
N ASP A 357 -38.06 -60.88 -4.22
CA ASP A 357 -39.20 -59.98 -4.50
C ASP A 357 -39.64 -59.20 -3.26
N THR A 358 -39.46 -57.87 -3.26
CA THR A 358 -40.61 -56.95 -3.37
C THR A 358 -40.18 -55.48 -3.45
N GLU A 359 -40.81 -54.80 -4.39
CA GLU A 359 -40.91 -53.36 -4.61
C GLU A 359 -41.39 -52.56 -3.38
N GLY A 360 -41.06 -51.26 -3.35
CA GLY A 360 -41.68 -50.31 -2.44
C GLY A 360 -41.32 -48.85 -2.73
N LEU A 361 -41.95 -48.27 -3.75
CA LEU A 361 -42.01 -46.83 -4.01
C LEU A 361 -42.35 -46.00 -2.75
N ARG A 362 -41.80 -44.78 -2.62
CA ARG A 362 -42.56 -43.52 -2.82
C ARG A 362 -41.71 -42.27 -2.58
N ALA A 363 -41.78 -41.38 -3.56
CA ALA A 363 -41.45 -39.97 -3.49
C ALA A 363 -42.43 -39.20 -2.57
N ASN A 364 -41.99 -38.07 -2.04
CA ASN A 364 -42.87 -36.91 -1.90
C ASN A 364 -42.08 -35.60 -1.94
N ASP A 365 -42.40 -34.78 -2.94
CA ASP A 365 -42.12 -33.35 -3.06
C ASP A 365 -43.09 -32.51 -2.21
N GLY A 366 -42.68 -31.28 -1.91
CA GLY A 366 -43.52 -30.19 -1.39
C GLY A 366 -42.66 -29.13 -0.69
N ALA A 367 -42.17 -28.07 -1.35
CA ALA A 367 -42.84 -26.85 -1.82
C ALA A 367 -43.20 -25.82 -0.70
N ALA A 368 -42.45 -24.71 -0.73
CA ALA A 368 -42.83 -23.28 -0.68
C ALA A 368 -43.61 -22.63 0.49
N GLU A 369 -43.26 -21.33 0.69
CA GLU A 369 -44.00 -20.14 1.19
C GLU A 369 -43.22 -19.43 2.32
N SER A 370 -42.56 -18.27 2.10
CA SER A 370 -42.99 -16.87 1.83
C SER A 370 -43.47 -16.05 3.04
N GLY A 371 -42.94 -14.82 3.16
CA GLY A 371 -43.49 -13.68 3.90
C GLY A 371 -42.62 -13.23 5.09
N ALA A 372 -42.54 -11.97 5.51
CA ALA A 372 -42.95 -10.65 5.05
C ALA A 372 -42.37 -9.64 6.08
N ALA A 373 -42.49 -8.34 5.76
CA ALA A 373 -41.87 -7.17 6.39
C ALA A 373 -42.45 -6.67 7.74
N GLU A 374 -41.90 -5.53 8.17
CA GLU A 374 -42.31 -4.56 9.22
C GLU A 374 -41.60 -4.76 10.58
N SER A 375 -40.98 -3.77 11.24
CA SER A 375 -41.18 -2.30 11.25
C SER A 375 -39.87 -1.53 11.50
#